data_AF-A0ABD4X8Y8-F1
#
_entry.id   AF-A0ABD4X8Y8-F1
#
_cell.length_a   1.000
_cell.length_b   1.000
_cell.length_c   1.000
_cell.angle_alpha   90.00
_cell.angle_beta   90.00
_cell.angle_gamma   90.00
#
_symmetry.space_group_name_H-M   'P 1'
#
loop_
_entity.id
_entity.type
_entity.pdbx_description
1 polymer ?
#
loop_
_entity_poly.entity_id
_entity_poly.type
_entity_poly.pdbx_seq_one_letter_code
_entity_poly.pdbx_strand_id
1 'polypeptide(L)'
;MFPLRDHNPSGRTPYVVYLLMAVNIAVFLYAVTTYTSPRLMAGFYYTYGIVPAELSYGRHLSSLFTSMFLHAGFMHLAGNMLFLWIFGDNLEDEMGHLPFLGFYLLAGLGAGLIHVMAGPMSNVPTVGASGAIAGVMGGYLLMFPKARVDILLVLIIYFRVFSIPAFIMLGVWLALQFIGGLGADPNTGGVAYWAHTGGFVVGMALCLPLWMKRGGPVFWNRTHGRPDHPDTHYTYSPSRIPRVPRKSRHPHSRPGPWGK
;
A
#
# COMPACT_ATOMS: atom_id res chain seq x y z
N MET A 1 3.35 7.68 9.61
CA MET A 1 1.98 7.14 9.79
C MET A 1 2.06 5.65 9.55
N PHE A 2 1.72 4.81 10.53
CA PHE A 2 1.76 3.35 10.39
C PHE A 2 0.35 2.83 10.08
N PRO A 3 0.03 2.46 8.83
CA PRO A 3 -1.24 1.84 8.54
C PRO A 3 -1.28 0.43 9.16
N LEU A 4 -2.38 0.07 9.81
CA LEU A 4 -2.51 -1.25 10.46
C LEU A 4 -3.29 -2.24 9.60
N ARG A 5 -4.34 -1.74 8.95
CA ARG A 5 -5.31 -2.54 8.21
C ARG A 5 -6.21 -1.59 7.41
N ASP A 6 -6.75 -2.06 6.29
CA ASP A 6 -7.90 -1.42 5.66
C ASP A 6 -9.20 -2.17 6.06
N HIS A 7 -10.32 -1.46 6.07
CA HIS A 7 -11.61 -2.02 6.51
C HIS A 7 -12.27 -2.93 5.46
N ASN A 8 -11.58 -3.20 4.35
CA ASN A 8 -12.19 -3.76 3.16
C ASN A 8 -11.62 -5.16 2.93
N PRO A 9 -12.34 -6.22 3.29
CA PRO A 9 -11.90 -7.57 3.00
C PRO A 9 -11.88 -7.81 1.48
N SER A 10 -10.79 -8.38 0.97
CA SER A 10 -10.69 -8.84 -0.42
C SER A 10 -11.65 -10.01 -0.68
N GLY A 11 -12.27 -10.02 -1.87
CA GLY A 11 -13.19 -11.09 -2.30
C GLY A 11 -12.46 -12.36 -2.77
N ARG A 12 -11.17 -12.24 -3.11
CA ARG A 12 -10.28 -13.33 -3.54
C ARG A 12 -9.05 -13.40 -2.66
N THR A 13 -8.49 -14.61 -2.53
CA THR A 13 -7.20 -14.80 -1.85
C THR A 13 -6.07 -14.17 -2.69
N PRO A 14 -5.29 -13.22 -2.14
CA PRO A 14 -4.27 -12.50 -2.90
C PRO A 14 -2.96 -13.29 -2.98
N TYR A 15 -2.95 -14.33 -3.83
CA TYR A 15 -1.80 -15.23 -3.99
C TYR A 15 -0.53 -14.53 -4.45
N VAL A 16 -0.65 -13.51 -5.30
CA VAL A 16 0.52 -12.79 -5.83
C VAL A 16 1.12 -11.89 -4.76
N VAL A 17 0.31 -11.19 -3.97
CA VAL A 17 0.78 -10.48 -2.78
C VAL A 17 1.56 -11.43 -1.87
N TYR A 18 1.01 -12.61 -1.56
CA TYR A 18 1.69 -13.59 -0.70
C TYR A 18 3.00 -14.09 -1.30
N LEU A 19 3.01 -14.38 -2.61
CA LEU A 19 4.20 -14.79 -3.33
C LEU A 19 5.28 -13.70 -3.28
N LEU A 20 4.92 -12.45 -3.58
CA LEU A 20 5.83 -11.31 -3.54
C LEU A 20 6.39 -11.14 -2.12
N MET A 21 5.55 -11.23 -1.09
CA MET A 21 6.01 -11.16 0.30
C MET A 21 6.99 -12.29 0.63
N ALA A 22 6.66 -13.53 0.27
CA ALA A 22 7.52 -14.69 0.50
C ALA A 22 8.89 -14.54 -0.21
N VAL A 23 8.89 -14.08 -1.46
CA VAL A 23 10.13 -13.84 -2.22
C VAL A 23 10.97 -12.75 -1.57
N ASN A 24 10.37 -11.62 -1.17
CA ASN A 24 11.08 -10.53 -0.49
C ASN A 24 11.70 -10.99 0.84
N ILE A 25 10.96 -11.78 1.62
CA ILE A 25 11.45 -12.37 2.87
C ILE A 25 12.60 -13.33 2.60
N ALA A 26 12.49 -14.22 1.62
CA ALA A 26 13.54 -15.17 1.27
C ALA A 26 14.83 -14.46 0.80
N VAL A 27 14.71 -13.44 -0.06
CA VAL A 27 15.84 -12.63 -0.52
C VAL A 27 16.48 -11.88 0.65
N PHE A 28 15.69 -11.36 1.58
CA PHE A 28 16.22 -10.72 2.79
C PHE A 28 16.97 -11.70 3.69
N LEU A 29 16.43 -12.90 3.92
CA LEU A 29 17.12 -13.94 4.70
C LEU A 29 18.44 -14.35 4.07
N TYR A 30 18.50 -14.43 2.73
CA TYR A 30 19.76 -14.62 2.02
C TYR A 30 20.71 -13.43 2.21
N ALA A 31 20.23 -12.19 2.09
CA ALA A 31 21.03 -10.98 2.28
C ALA A 31 21.66 -10.93 3.70
N VAL A 32 20.96 -11.39 4.73
CA VAL A 32 21.48 -11.45 6.12
C VAL A 32 22.78 -12.27 6.22
N THR A 33 22.96 -13.29 5.38
CA THR A 33 24.21 -14.08 5.38
C THR A 33 25.44 -13.24 4.99
N THR A 34 25.23 -12.15 4.25
CA THR A 34 26.29 -11.22 3.82
C THR A 34 26.68 -10.20 4.90
N TYR A 35 25.88 -10.05 5.96
CA TYR A 35 26.10 -9.06 7.03
C TYR A 35 27.26 -9.41 7.96
N THR A 36 27.83 -10.60 7.80
CA THR A 36 29.04 -11.06 8.48
C THR A 36 30.27 -10.22 8.14
N SER A 37 30.27 -9.52 6.99
CA SER A 37 31.36 -8.65 6.56
C SER A 37 30.84 -7.40 5.83
N PRO A 38 31.31 -6.19 6.19
CA PRO A 38 30.96 -4.97 5.46
C PRO A 38 31.25 -5.05 3.96
N ARG A 39 32.33 -5.77 3.58
CA ARG A 39 32.72 -5.94 2.17
C ARG A 39 31.74 -6.84 1.40
N LEU A 40 31.30 -7.94 2.01
CA LEU A 40 30.32 -8.85 1.39
C LEU A 40 28.96 -8.16 1.24
N MET A 41 28.53 -7.45 2.29
CA MET A 41 27.30 -6.67 2.27
C MET A 41 27.33 -5.58 1.19
N ALA A 42 28.42 -4.78 1.13
CA ALA A 42 28.57 -3.75 0.12
C ALA A 42 28.59 -4.33 -1.30
N GLY A 43 29.31 -5.43 -1.53
CA GLY A 43 29.36 -6.12 -2.82
C GLY A 43 27.99 -6.66 -3.25
N PHE A 44 27.22 -7.22 -2.32
CA PHE A 44 25.85 -7.69 -2.56
C PHE A 44 24.93 -6.56 -3.01
N TYR A 45 24.92 -5.43 -2.28
CA TYR A 45 24.10 -4.28 -2.63
C TYR A 45 24.56 -3.57 -3.90
N TYR A 46 25.86 -3.52 -4.17
CA TYR A 46 26.38 -2.97 -5.42
C TYR A 46 25.99 -3.84 -6.64
N THR A 47 25.97 -5.16 -6.48
CA THR A 47 25.67 -6.09 -7.58
C THR A 47 24.19 -6.12 -7.93
N TYR A 48 23.32 -6.16 -6.91
CA TYR A 48 21.88 -6.39 -7.10
C TYR A 48 21.01 -5.15 -6.88
N GLY A 49 21.54 -4.10 -6.25
CA GLY A 49 20.87 -2.81 -6.07
C GLY A 49 21.09 -1.87 -7.26
N ILE A 50 20.20 -0.89 -7.41
CA ILE A 50 20.37 0.12 -8.47
C ILE A 50 21.48 1.07 -8.04
N VAL A 51 22.57 1.11 -8.80
CA VAL A 51 23.55 2.19 -8.74
C VAL A 51 23.30 3.09 -9.95
N PRO A 52 22.75 4.30 -9.78
CA PRO A 52 22.35 5.15 -10.90
C PRO A 52 23.44 5.40 -11.94
N ALA A 53 24.68 5.65 -11.49
CA ALA A 53 25.83 5.82 -12.37
C ALA A 53 26.08 4.58 -13.26
N GLU A 54 26.11 3.39 -12.66
CA GLU A 54 26.33 2.14 -13.37
C GLU A 54 25.27 1.88 -14.44
N LEU A 55 24.01 2.09 -14.07
CA LEU A 55 22.88 1.90 -14.97
C LEU A 55 22.90 2.92 -16.13
N SER A 56 23.28 4.17 -15.86
CA SER A 56 23.44 5.22 -16.88
C SER A 56 24.54 4.89 -17.89
N TYR A 57 25.56 4.13 -17.49
CA TYR A 57 26.58 3.59 -18.39
C TYR A 57 26.17 2.27 -19.07
N GLY A 58 24.93 1.82 -18.92
CA GLY A 58 24.44 0.56 -19.48
C GLY A 58 24.97 -0.70 -18.78
N ARG A 59 25.54 -0.56 -17.58
CA ARG A 59 26.03 -1.67 -16.75
C ARG A 59 24.97 -2.09 -15.73
N HIS A 60 25.05 -3.33 -15.25
CA HIS A 60 24.17 -3.85 -14.21
C HIS A 60 22.66 -3.68 -14.49
N LEU A 61 22.21 -3.81 -15.75
CA LEU A 61 20.80 -3.58 -16.13
C LEU A 61 19.80 -4.46 -15.38
N SER A 62 20.21 -5.66 -14.98
CA SER A 62 19.40 -6.56 -14.14
C SER A 62 19.06 -5.96 -12.78
N SER A 63 19.83 -4.97 -12.30
CA SER A 63 19.63 -4.33 -11.02
C SER A 63 18.31 -3.57 -10.92
N LEU A 64 17.77 -3.07 -12.04
CA LEU A 64 16.43 -2.48 -12.11
C LEU A 64 15.34 -3.44 -11.62
N PHE A 65 15.51 -4.73 -11.90
CA PHE A 65 14.58 -5.77 -11.47
C PHE A 65 14.96 -6.33 -10.11
N THR A 66 16.24 -6.68 -9.89
CA THR A 66 16.64 -7.33 -8.64
C THR A 66 16.54 -6.42 -7.43
N SER A 67 16.74 -5.11 -7.59
CA SER A 67 16.65 -4.14 -6.49
C SER A 67 15.25 -4.07 -5.87
N MET A 68 14.22 -4.43 -6.65
CA MET A 68 12.83 -4.49 -6.21
C MET A 68 12.60 -5.52 -5.09
N PHE A 69 13.54 -6.43 -4.87
CA PHE A 69 13.45 -7.49 -3.87
C PHE A 69 14.42 -7.33 -2.70
N LEU A 70 15.29 -6.31 -2.76
CA LEU A 70 16.32 -6.06 -1.76
C LEU A 70 15.84 -5.12 -0.66
N HIS A 71 16.32 -5.32 0.56
CA HIS A 71 15.94 -4.50 1.71
C HIS A 71 17.15 -4.22 2.61
N ALA A 72 17.43 -2.93 2.85
CA ALA A 72 18.55 -2.46 3.67
C ALA A 72 18.48 -2.84 5.17
N GLY A 73 17.37 -3.41 5.65
CA GLY A 73 17.23 -3.79 7.06
C GLY A 73 15.83 -4.31 7.41
N PHE A 74 15.69 -4.85 8.61
CA PHE A 74 14.44 -5.49 9.06
C PHE A 74 13.24 -4.54 9.05
N MET A 75 13.39 -3.32 9.58
CA MET A 75 12.32 -2.32 9.58
C MET A 75 11.91 -1.89 8.18
N HIS A 76 12.88 -1.87 7.24
CA HIS A 76 12.60 -1.56 5.85
C HIS A 76 11.79 -2.69 5.19
N LEU A 77 12.13 -3.96 5.44
CA LEU A 77 11.33 -5.10 4.99
C LEU A 77 9.94 -5.09 5.60
N ALA A 78 9.84 -5.02 6.94
CA ALA A 78 8.58 -5.05 7.66
C ALA A 78 7.62 -3.95 7.20
N GLY A 79 8.13 -2.73 6.99
CA GLY A 79 7.35 -1.63 6.42
C GLY A 79 6.82 -1.96 5.02
N ASN A 80 7.67 -2.43 4.11
CA ASN A 80 7.23 -2.78 2.75
C ASN A 80 6.18 -3.89 2.75
N MET A 81 6.38 -4.95 3.54
CA MET A 81 5.44 -6.06 3.62
C MET A 81 4.08 -5.61 4.18
N LEU A 82 4.08 -4.72 5.17
CA LEU A 82 2.86 -4.14 5.72
C LEU A 82 2.09 -3.31 4.69
N PHE A 83 2.77 -2.43 3.96
CA PHE A 83 2.12 -1.62 2.92
C PHE A 83 1.63 -2.48 1.74
N LEU A 84 2.41 -3.47 1.32
CA LEU A 84 2.00 -4.41 0.27
C LEU A 84 0.78 -5.22 0.70
N TRP A 85 0.73 -5.67 1.97
CA TRP A 85 -0.40 -6.39 2.52
C TRP A 85 -1.68 -5.54 2.53
N ILE A 86 -1.59 -4.28 2.95
CA ILE A 86 -2.75 -3.39 3.14
C ILE A 86 -3.34 -2.88 1.82
N PHE A 87 -2.50 -2.64 0.82
CA PHE A 87 -2.94 -2.02 -0.44
C PHE A 87 -2.95 -2.98 -1.63
N GLY A 88 -2.21 -4.09 -1.53
CA GLY A 88 -2.03 -5.03 -2.63
C GLY A 88 -3.22 -5.95 -2.85
N ASP A 89 -3.88 -6.39 -1.78
CA ASP A 89 -4.95 -7.39 -1.88
C ASP A 89 -6.17 -6.89 -2.68
N ASN A 90 -6.62 -5.67 -2.41
CA ASN A 90 -7.76 -5.05 -3.10
C ASN A 90 -7.44 -4.70 -4.55
N LEU A 91 -6.17 -4.40 -4.85
CA LEU A 91 -5.73 -4.19 -6.23
C LEU A 91 -5.61 -5.51 -7.00
N GLU A 92 -5.09 -6.56 -6.36
CA GLU A 92 -5.00 -7.90 -6.93
C GLU A 92 -6.39 -8.48 -7.21
N ASP A 93 -7.35 -8.25 -6.32
CA ASP A 93 -8.74 -8.68 -6.52
C ASP A 93 -9.37 -8.00 -7.75
N GLU A 94 -9.17 -6.69 -7.90
CA GLU A 94 -9.70 -5.92 -9.02
C GLU A 94 -9.04 -6.22 -10.37
N MET A 95 -7.73 -6.45 -10.38
CA MET A 95 -6.93 -6.73 -11.57
C MET A 95 -6.93 -8.21 -11.97
N GLY A 96 -7.04 -9.11 -10.99
CA GLY A 96 -6.65 -10.50 -11.08
C GLY A 96 -5.15 -10.70 -10.88
N HIS A 97 -4.76 -11.95 -10.55
CA HIS A 97 -3.40 -12.34 -10.17
C HIS A 97 -2.32 -11.91 -11.18
N LEU A 98 -2.40 -12.39 -12.43
CA LEU A 98 -1.33 -12.13 -13.43
C LEU A 98 -1.23 -10.66 -13.85
N PRO A 99 -2.35 -9.94 -14.12
CA PRO A 99 -2.28 -8.50 -14.39
C PRO A 99 -1.70 -7.70 -13.22
N PHE A 100 -2.03 -8.07 -11.98
CA PHE A 100 -1.43 -7.43 -10.79
C PHE A 100 0.08 -7.67 -10.69
N LEU A 101 0.55 -8.89 -10.97
CA LEU A 101 2.00 -9.17 -11.01
C LEU A 101 2.70 -8.30 -12.06
N GLY A 102 2.16 -8.24 -13.28
CA GLY A 102 2.70 -7.39 -14.34
C GLY A 102 2.69 -5.90 -13.96
N PHE A 103 1.60 -5.44 -13.37
CA PHE A 103 1.46 -4.08 -12.85
C PHE A 103 2.53 -3.75 -11.79
N TYR A 104 2.73 -4.63 -10.80
CA TYR A 104 3.73 -4.46 -9.74
C TYR A 104 5.14 -4.36 -10.31
N LEU A 105 5.48 -5.26 -11.24
CA LEU A 105 6.80 -5.27 -11.88
C LEU A 105 7.04 -4.01 -12.71
N LEU A 106 6.08 -3.62 -13.57
CA LEU A 106 6.21 -2.43 -14.40
C LEU A 106 6.27 -1.14 -13.57
N ALA A 107 5.49 -1.05 -12.49
CA ALA A 107 5.54 0.09 -11.57
C ALA A 107 6.90 0.19 -10.87
N GLY A 108 7.48 -0.93 -10.43
CA GLY A 108 8.82 -0.95 -9.84
C GLY A 108 9.93 -0.58 -10.81
N LEU A 109 9.88 -1.10 -12.04
CA LEU A 109 10.83 -0.72 -13.11
C LEU A 109 10.73 0.78 -13.42
N GLY A 110 9.52 1.31 -13.57
CA GLY A 110 9.29 2.75 -13.78
C GLY A 110 9.79 3.61 -12.62
N ALA A 111 9.55 3.16 -11.37
CA ALA A 111 10.06 3.81 -10.17
C ALA A 111 11.60 3.88 -10.15
N GLY A 112 12.26 2.76 -10.47
CA GLY A 112 13.71 2.68 -10.54
C GLY A 112 14.29 3.60 -11.61
N LEU A 113 13.67 3.62 -12.80
CA LEU A 113 14.09 4.51 -13.89
C LEU A 113 13.94 5.99 -13.52
N ILE A 114 12.81 6.39 -12.91
CA ILE A 114 12.62 7.78 -12.45
C ILE A 114 13.65 8.16 -11.38
N HIS A 115 13.97 7.23 -10.47
CA HIS A 115 15.01 7.47 -9.47
C HIS A 115 16.38 7.70 -10.09
N VAL A 116 16.75 6.89 -11.09
CA VAL A 116 18.01 7.04 -11.84
C VAL A 116 18.05 8.37 -12.57
N MET A 117 16.95 8.77 -13.23
CA MET A 117 16.87 10.06 -13.92
C MET A 117 17.03 11.26 -12.97
N ALA A 118 16.61 11.13 -11.70
CA ALA A 118 16.75 12.20 -10.71
C ALA A 118 18.20 12.38 -10.21
N GLY A 119 19.07 11.38 -10.37
CA GLY A 119 20.46 11.43 -9.93
C GLY A 119 21.34 10.47 -10.73
N PRO A 120 21.49 10.66 -12.05
CA PRO A 120 22.07 9.65 -12.94
C PRO A 120 23.55 9.35 -12.67
N MET A 121 24.25 10.27 -12.00
CA MET A 121 25.67 10.12 -11.65
C MET A 121 25.89 9.64 -10.21
N SER A 122 24.82 9.34 -9.46
CA SER A 122 24.95 8.88 -8.08
C SER A 122 25.56 7.48 -8.02
N ASN A 123 26.52 7.32 -7.10
CA ASN A 123 27.14 6.04 -6.77
C ASN A 123 26.51 5.37 -5.55
N VAL A 124 25.45 5.95 -4.99
CA VAL A 124 24.75 5.40 -3.83
C VAL A 124 23.83 4.27 -4.29
N PRO A 125 24.02 3.02 -3.81
CA PRO A 125 23.12 1.93 -4.14
C PRO A 125 21.73 2.14 -3.54
N THR A 126 20.70 1.94 -4.36
CA THR A 126 19.29 2.01 -3.98
C THR A 126 18.65 0.64 -4.02
N VAL A 127 17.89 0.32 -2.98
CA VAL A 127 17.20 -0.97 -2.81
C VAL A 127 15.82 -0.76 -2.24
N GLY A 128 14.88 -1.65 -2.56
CA GLY A 128 13.56 -1.65 -1.95
C GLY A 128 12.45 -2.03 -2.92
N ALA A 129 11.52 -2.85 -2.43
CA ALA A 129 10.20 -3.04 -3.03
C ALA A 129 9.34 -1.76 -3.05
N SER A 130 9.75 -0.74 -2.29
CA SER A 130 8.97 0.45 -1.98
C SER A 130 8.57 1.28 -3.20
N GLY A 131 9.36 1.29 -4.28
CA GLY A 131 8.97 1.93 -5.54
C GLY A 131 7.76 1.26 -6.21
N ALA A 132 7.77 -0.08 -6.28
CA ALA A 132 6.63 -0.85 -6.80
C ALA A 132 5.40 -0.73 -5.89
N ILE A 133 5.60 -0.79 -4.58
CA ILE A 133 4.54 -0.61 -3.58
C ILE A 133 3.98 0.81 -3.64
N ALA A 134 4.80 1.83 -3.91
CA ALA A 134 4.31 3.17 -4.18
C ALA A 134 3.38 3.19 -5.39
N GLY A 135 3.70 2.44 -6.44
CA GLY A 135 2.80 2.23 -7.57
C GLY A 135 1.49 1.55 -7.18
N VAL A 136 1.53 0.52 -6.34
CA VAL A 136 0.31 -0.10 -5.75
C VAL A 136 -0.52 0.95 -5.02
N MET A 137 0.11 1.81 -4.21
CA MET A 137 -0.61 2.92 -3.53
C MET A 137 -1.21 3.92 -4.53
N GLY A 138 -0.51 4.25 -5.61
CA GLY A 138 -1.03 5.14 -6.66
C GLY A 138 -2.26 4.56 -7.36
N GLY A 139 -2.21 3.26 -7.69
CA GLY A 139 -3.36 2.55 -8.25
C GLY A 139 -4.52 2.42 -7.26
N TYR A 140 -4.22 2.15 -5.98
CA TYR A 140 -5.22 2.09 -4.90
C TYR A 140 -5.93 3.42 -4.71
N LEU A 141 -5.19 4.54 -4.74
CA LEU A 141 -5.79 5.87 -4.65
C LEU A 141 -6.78 6.13 -5.79
N LEU A 142 -6.43 5.74 -7.02
CA LEU A 142 -7.31 5.91 -8.18
C LEU A 142 -8.59 5.08 -8.06
N MET A 143 -8.46 3.82 -7.62
CA MET A 143 -9.61 2.91 -7.52
C MET A 143 -10.49 3.23 -6.31
N PHE A 144 -9.89 3.51 -5.16
CA PHE A 144 -10.58 3.56 -3.87
C PHE A 144 -10.28 4.83 -3.06
N PRO A 145 -10.50 6.04 -3.61
CA PRO A 145 -10.09 7.29 -2.96
C PRO A 145 -10.75 7.52 -1.59
N LYS A 146 -11.94 6.94 -1.34
CA LYS A 146 -12.72 7.09 -0.11
C LYS A 146 -12.67 5.85 0.79
N ALA A 147 -11.83 4.86 0.49
CA ALA A 147 -11.55 3.75 1.39
C ALA A 147 -10.98 4.28 2.71
N ARG A 148 -11.34 3.63 3.83
CA ARG A 148 -10.82 4.00 5.15
C ARG A 148 -9.65 3.10 5.50
N VAL A 149 -8.51 3.72 5.78
CA VAL A 149 -7.30 3.05 6.24
C VAL A 149 -7.11 3.37 7.72
N ASP A 150 -6.96 2.34 8.54
CA ASP A 150 -6.65 2.51 9.96
C ASP A 150 -5.19 2.85 10.13
N ILE A 151 -4.95 3.97 10.82
CA ILE A 151 -3.61 4.43 11.10
C ILE A 151 -3.37 4.35 12.60
N LEU A 152 -2.30 3.66 12.97
CA LEU A 152 -1.75 3.72 14.31
C LEU A 152 -0.93 5.00 14.44
N LEU A 153 -1.41 5.88 15.32
CA LEU A 153 -0.61 6.97 15.84
C LEU A 153 0.03 6.50 17.14
N VAL A 154 1.37 6.38 17.13
CA VAL A 154 2.16 6.11 18.34
C VAL A 154 2.76 7.44 18.79
N LEU A 155 2.19 8.05 19.82
CA LEU A 155 2.75 9.23 20.48
C LEU A 155 3.32 8.83 21.85
N ILE A 156 4.56 8.31 21.89
CA ILE A 156 5.40 7.91 23.06
C ILE A 156 4.70 7.08 24.17
N ILE A 157 3.58 7.54 24.71
CA ILE A 157 2.74 6.94 25.75
C ILE A 157 1.26 6.78 25.35
N TYR A 158 0.85 7.30 24.19
CA TYR A 158 -0.54 7.28 23.72
C TYR A 158 -0.66 6.51 22.40
N PHE A 159 -1.39 5.41 22.43
CA PHE A 159 -1.74 4.60 21.27
C PHE A 159 -3.18 4.90 20.88
N ARG A 160 -3.39 5.51 19.70
CA ARG A 160 -4.74 5.74 19.17
C ARG A 160 -4.79 5.29 17.72
N VAL A 161 -5.79 4.45 17.43
CA VAL A 161 -6.15 4.05 16.08
C VAL A 161 -7.27 4.96 15.62
N PHE A 162 -7.10 5.60 14.48
CA PHE A 162 -8.18 6.31 13.80
C PHE A 162 -8.12 6.04 12.30
N SER A 163 -9.30 5.98 11.68
CA SER A 163 -9.42 5.70 10.25
C SER A 163 -9.49 7.00 9.48
N ILE A 164 -8.65 7.14 8.45
CA ILE A 164 -8.73 8.28 7.52
C ILE A 164 -9.01 7.81 6.11
N PRO A 165 -9.66 8.64 5.28
CA PRO A 165 -9.80 8.37 3.85
C PRO A 165 -8.43 8.20 3.17
N ALA A 166 -8.35 7.22 2.27
CA ALA A 166 -7.14 6.89 1.52
C ALA A 166 -6.58 8.11 0.77
N PHE A 167 -7.45 8.95 0.19
CA PHE A 167 -6.97 10.17 -0.50
C PHE A 167 -6.21 11.14 0.40
N ILE A 168 -6.59 11.26 1.67
CA ILE A 168 -5.87 12.12 2.62
C ILE A 168 -4.55 11.46 2.97
N MET A 169 -4.57 10.18 3.37
CA MET A 169 -3.37 9.46 3.77
C MET A 169 -2.32 9.45 2.65
N LEU A 170 -2.71 8.97 1.47
CA LEU A 170 -1.81 8.74 0.34
C LEU A 170 -1.42 10.06 -0.31
N GLY A 171 -2.31 11.05 -0.34
CA GLY A 171 -2.00 12.41 -0.80
C GLY A 171 -0.95 13.09 0.07
N VAL A 172 -1.12 13.05 1.40
CA VAL A 172 -0.12 13.57 2.35
C VAL A 172 1.20 12.80 2.24
N TRP A 173 1.13 11.47 2.17
CA TRP A 173 2.32 10.65 2.01
C TRP A 173 3.09 11.02 0.74
N LEU A 174 2.42 11.13 -0.42
CA LEU A 174 3.03 11.52 -1.68
C LEU A 174 3.65 12.92 -1.61
N ALA A 175 2.95 13.87 -1.00
CA ALA A 175 3.47 15.23 -0.83
C ALA A 175 4.76 15.24 0.01
N LEU A 176 4.80 14.47 1.10
CA LEU A 176 6.02 14.31 1.91
C LEU A 176 7.15 13.65 1.12
N GLN A 177 6.86 12.65 0.28
CA GLN A 177 7.89 12.05 -0.58
C GLN A 177 8.45 13.07 -1.57
N PHE A 178 7.58 13.83 -2.23
CA PHE A 178 7.97 14.83 -3.22
C PHE A 178 8.83 15.94 -2.58
N ILE A 179 8.38 16.51 -1.46
CA ILE A 179 9.13 17.55 -0.73
C ILE A 179 10.47 17.01 -0.23
N GLY A 180 10.49 15.77 0.29
CA GLY A 180 11.74 15.10 0.68
C GLY A 180 12.71 14.95 -0.48
N GLY A 181 12.21 14.63 -1.68
CA GLY A 181 13.01 14.52 -2.90
C GLY A 181 13.64 15.83 -3.36
N LEU A 182 12.97 16.97 -3.15
CA LEU A 182 13.50 18.30 -3.45
C LEU A 182 14.63 18.72 -2.49
N GLY A 183 14.58 18.25 -1.24
CA GLY A 183 15.55 18.59 -0.20
C GLY A 183 16.69 17.57 -0.02
N ALA A 184 16.61 16.42 -0.69
CA ALA A 184 17.59 15.34 -0.55
C ALA A 184 18.77 15.50 -1.53
N ASP A 185 19.99 15.25 -1.05
CA ASP A 185 21.16 15.09 -1.90
C ASP A 185 21.21 13.66 -2.46
N PRO A 186 21.18 13.48 -3.80
CA PRO A 186 21.25 12.16 -4.44
C PRO A 186 22.54 11.36 -4.14
N ASN A 187 23.60 12.04 -3.67
CA ASN A 187 24.87 11.41 -3.34
C ASN A 187 24.97 10.98 -1.87
N THR A 188 23.94 11.27 -1.07
CA THR A 188 23.86 10.87 0.32
C THR A 188 22.86 9.72 0.47
N GLY A 189 23.26 8.65 1.17
CA GLY A 189 22.37 7.53 1.49
C GLY A 189 21.14 7.98 2.27
N GLY A 190 19.99 7.35 2.01
CA GLY A 190 18.74 7.74 2.66
C GLY A 190 17.51 7.14 1.99
N VAL A 191 16.40 7.87 2.08
CA VAL A 191 15.12 7.47 1.48
C VAL A 191 15.14 7.78 -0.02
N ALA A 192 14.76 6.80 -0.84
CA ALA A 192 14.65 6.95 -2.30
C ALA A 192 13.38 7.72 -2.71
N TYR A 193 13.28 8.99 -2.30
CA TYR A 193 12.10 9.83 -2.51
C TYR A 193 11.59 9.85 -3.95
N TRP A 194 12.49 9.99 -4.93
CA TRP A 194 12.13 9.99 -6.35
C TRP A 194 11.62 8.63 -6.85
N ALA A 195 12.10 7.52 -6.29
CA ALA A 195 11.53 6.20 -6.59
C ALA A 195 10.10 6.10 -6.07
N HIS A 196 9.81 6.63 -4.88
CA HIS A 196 8.48 6.62 -4.29
C HIS A 196 7.50 7.50 -5.07
N THR A 197 7.86 8.76 -5.31
CA THR A 197 7.02 9.69 -6.09
C THR A 197 6.82 9.16 -7.50
N GLY A 198 7.89 8.74 -8.16
CA GLY A 198 7.84 8.19 -9.52
C GLY A 198 6.98 6.93 -9.61
N GLY A 199 7.22 5.98 -8.70
CA GLY A 199 6.44 4.75 -8.60
C GLY A 199 4.96 5.01 -8.42
N PHE A 200 4.60 5.93 -7.51
CA PHE A 200 3.20 6.32 -7.27
C PHE A 200 2.52 6.86 -8.53
N VAL A 201 3.17 7.78 -9.25
CA VAL A 201 2.63 8.37 -10.48
C VAL A 201 2.54 7.32 -11.60
N VAL A 202 3.58 6.50 -11.77
CA VAL A 202 3.60 5.41 -12.76
C VAL A 202 2.49 4.40 -12.47
N GLY A 203 2.35 3.96 -11.23
CA GLY A 203 1.30 3.02 -10.85
C GLY A 203 -0.11 3.60 -11.04
N MET A 204 -0.32 4.86 -10.71
CA MET A 204 -1.59 5.54 -11.02
C MET A 204 -1.87 5.54 -12.52
N ALA A 205 -0.88 5.89 -13.34
CA ALA A 205 -1.01 5.91 -14.80
C ALA A 205 -1.27 4.52 -15.39
N LEU A 206 -0.55 3.49 -14.93
CA LEU A 206 -0.75 2.10 -15.34
C LEU A 206 -2.13 1.55 -14.94
N CYS A 207 -2.74 2.09 -13.87
CA CYS A 207 -4.07 1.71 -13.41
C CYS A 207 -5.21 2.39 -14.20
N LEU A 208 -4.94 3.47 -14.95
CA LEU A 208 -5.96 4.21 -15.71
C LEU A 208 -6.81 3.33 -16.65
N PRO A 209 -6.24 2.41 -17.46
CA PRO A 209 -7.03 1.58 -18.37
C PRO A 209 -8.04 0.69 -17.63
N LEU A 210 -7.66 0.16 -16.45
CA LEU A 210 -8.56 -0.62 -15.60
C LEU A 210 -9.70 0.25 -15.07
N TRP A 211 -9.36 1.41 -14.52
CA TRP A 211 -10.35 2.35 -13.98
C TRP A 211 -11.35 2.79 -15.06
N MET A 212 -10.88 3.09 -16.26
CA MET A 212 -11.73 3.41 -17.41
C MET A 212 -12.63 2.23 -17.79
N LYS A 213 -12.09 1.01 -17.86
CA LYS A 213 -12.86 -0.21 -18.14
C LYS A 213 -13.95 -0.48 -17.10
N ARG A 214 -13.73 -0.09 -15.84
CA ARG A 214 -14.72 -0.21 -14.75
C ARG A 214 -15.82 0.86 -14.79
N GLY A 215 -15.69 1.88 -15.64
CA GLY A 215 -16.68 2.96 -15.81
C GLY A 215 -16.22 4.33 -15.30
N GLY A 216 -14.94 4.48 -14.92
CA GLY A 216 -14.36 5.76 -14.53
C GLY A 216 -15.11 6.43 -13.37
N PRO A 217 -15.62 7.67 -13.51
CA PRO A 217 -16.43 8.30 -12.47
C PRO A 217 -17.71 7.53 -12.11
N VAL A 218 -18.29 6.78 -13.05
CA VAL A 218 -19.48 5.94 -12.78
C VAL A 218 -19.13 4.82 -11.81
N PHE A 219 -17.92 4.25 -11.92
CA PHE A 219 -17.42 3.27 -10.96
C PHE A 219 -17.41 3.84 -9.54
N TRP A 220 -16.83 5.03 -9.35
CA TRP A 220 -16.81 5.68 -8.04
C TRP A 220 -18.20 6.02 -7.50
N ASN A 221 -19.15 6.38 -8.36
CA ASN A 221 -20.52 6.64 -7.93
C ASN A 221 -21.21 5.36 -7.45
N ARG A 222 -20.97 4.23 -8.14
CA ARG A 222 -21.53 2.93 -7.77
C ARG A 222 -20.93 2.37 -6.48
N THR A 223 -19.60 2.45 -6.34
CA THR A 223 -18.89 1.88 -5.16
C THR A 223 -18.70 2.89 -4.02
N HIS A 224 -19.19 4.12 -4.20
CA HIS A 224 -18.93 5.25 -3.32
C HIS A 224 -17.43 5.52 -3.07
N GLY A 225 -16.57 5.15 -4.02
CA GLY A 225 -15.11 5.29 -3.95
C GLY A 225 -14.44 4.34 -2.96
N ARG A 226 -15.04 3.17 -2.71
CA ARG A 226 -14.53 2.08 -1.86
C ARG A 226 -14.46 0.77 -2.68
N PRO A 227 -13.75 -0.26 -2.20
CA PRO A 227 -13.82 -1.60 -2.77
C PRO A 227 -15.26 -2.13 -2.78
N ASP A 228 -15.60 -2.88 -3.82
CA ASP A 228 -16.94 -3.46 -3.95
C ASP A 228 -17.12 -4.54 -2.88
N HIS A 229 -18.15 -4.41 -2.04
CA HIS A 229 -18.46 -5.42 -1.03
C HIS A 229 -19.56 -6.33 -1.57
N PRO A 230 -19.39 -7.66 -1.53
CA PRO A 230 -20.53 -8.54 -1.76
C PRO A 230 -21.59 -8.23 -0.70
N ASP A 231 -22.85 -8.09 -1.13
CA ASP A 231 -23.97 -7.88 -0.20
C ASP A 231 -23.93 -8.96 0.89
N THR A 232 -23.97 -8.54 2.15
CA THR A 232 -24.03 -9.50 3.25
C THR A 232 -25.39 -10.16 3.21
N HIS A 233 -25.46 -11.40 2.76
CA HIS A 233 -26.66 -12.21 2.85
C HIS A 233 -26.89 -12.61 4.31
N TYR A 234 -27.67 -11.80 5.02
CA TYR A 234 -28.14 -12.15 6.35
C TYR A 234 -29.12 -13.31 6.25
N THR A 235 -28.76 -14.47 6.80
CA THR A 235 -29.73 -15.51 7.09
C THR A 235 -30.58 -15.04 8.28
N TYR A 236 -31.70 -14.38 7.98
CA TYR A 236 -32.65 -13.96 9.01
C TYR A 236 -33.16 -15.19 9.76
N SER A 237 -32.69 -15.37 10.99
CA SER A 237 -33.25 -16.37 11.91
C SER A 237 -34.44 -15.75 12.65
N PRO A 238 -35.54 -16.50 12.86
CA PRO A 238 -36.62 -16.07 13.72
C PRO A 238 -36.04 -15.67 15.08
N SER A 239 -36.21 -14.41 15.47
CA SER A 239 -35.77 -13.95 16.78
C SER A 239 -36.54 -14.71 17.86
N ARG A 240 -35.82 -15.33 18.79
CA ARG A 240 -36.42 -15.91 20.01
C ARG A 240 -36.84 -14.83 21.02
N ILE A 241 -36.56 -13.55 20.72
CA ILE A 241 -36.94 -12.43 21.58
C ILE A 241 -38.46 -12.28 21.50
N PRO A 242 -39.17 -12.43 22.63
CA PRO A 242 -40.61 -12.20 22.67
C PRO A 242 -40.92 -10.80 22.15
N ARG A 243 -41.83 -10.69 21.17
CA ARG A 243 -42.35 -9.40 20.74
C ARG A 243 -43.23 -8.86 21.85
N VAL A 244 -42.70 -7.93 22.65
CA VAL A 244 -43.49 -7.23 23.67
C VAL A 244 -44.45 -6.29 22.94
N PRO A 245 -45.78 -6.52 22.97
CA PRO A 245 -46.72 -5.60 22.38
C PRO A 245 -46.61 -4.27 23.11
N ARG A 246 -46.49 -3.17 22.36
CA ARG A 246 -46.57 -1.84 22.96
C ARG A 246 -47.95 -1.72 23.61
N LYS A 247 -47.98 -1.57 24.94
CA LYS A 247 -49.22 -1.45 25.72
C LYS A 247 -50.06 -0.34 25.09
N SER A 248 -51.21 -0.72 24.53
CA SER A 248 -52.22 0.23 24.09
C SER A 248 -52.53 1.15 25.27
N ARG A 249 -52.38 2.47 25.09
CA ARG A 249 -52.88 3.44 26.06
C ARG A 249 -54.39 3.29 26.06
N HIS A 250 -54.94 2.58 27.05
CA HIS A 250 -56.36 2.65 27.33
C HIS A 250 -56.75 4.12 27.58
N PRO A 251 -57.90 4.59 27.08
CA PRO A 251 -58.39 5.97 27.31
C PRO A 251 -58.66 6.32 28.78
N HIS A 252 -58.59 5.34 29.69
CA HIS A 252 -58.84 5.50 31.12
C HIS A 252 -57.64 5.01 31.95
N SER A 253 -56.48 5.62 31.76
CA SER A 253 -55.43 5.53 32.78
C SER A 253 -55.83 6.36 33.99
N ARG A 254 -56.19 5.71 35.10
CA ARG A 254 -56.20 6.38 36.41
C ARG A 254 -54.82 7.02 36.64
N PRO A 255 -54.74 8.24 37.20
CA PRO A 255 -53.46 8.87 37.51
C PRO A 255 -52.64 7.94 38.38
N GLY A 256 -51.35 7.80 38.08
CA GLY A 256 -50.42 7.13 38.99
C GLY A 256 -50.36 7.86 40.34
N PRO A 257 -49.72 7.26 41.36
CA PRO A 257 -49.62 7.85 42.71
C PRO A 257 -48.90 9.21 42.77
N TRP A 258 -48.35 9.66 41.64
CA TRP A 258 -47.65 10.94 41.49
C TRP A 258 -48.41 11.96 40.64
N GLY A 259 -49.70 11.72 40.35
CA GLY A 259 -50.64 12.75 39.91
C GLY A 259 -50.17 13.67 38.78
N LYS A 260 -49.87 13.11 37.60
CA LYS A 260 -49.94 13.79 36.29
C LYS A 260 -50.39 12.81 35.22
#